data_AF-A0A0K8WAX2-F1
#
_entry.id   AF-A0A0K8WAX2-F1
#
_cell.length_a   1.000
_cell.length_b   1.000
_cell.length_c   1.000
_cell.angle_alpha   90.00
_cell.angle_beta   90.00
_cell.angle_gamma   90.00
#
_symmetry.space_group_name_H-M   'P 1'
#
loop_
_entity.id
_entity.type
_entity.pdbx_description
1 polymer ?
#
loop_
_entity_poly.entity_id
_entity_poly.type
_entity_poly.pdbx_seq_one_letter_code
_entity_poly.pdbx_strand_id
1 'polypeptide(L)'
;MSIDLIKSHDMLQSMMEAEREEIFCYIQRVNARLSTVDLLVHTVRDRSQEDALSQINALIDMMITIGDPVLSRQRCQQYLNACCSAAEASSSYEYGVDMDAGPVDKKFESALLGCTLDDQKNIKKRLQALMGYLNKQTIRN
;
A
#
# COMPACT_ATOMS: atom_id res chain seq x y z
N MET A 1 -17.11 2.55 3.53
CA MET A 1 -17.73 3.90 3.54
C MET A 1 -17.95 4.28 4.98
N SER A 2 -17.38 5.40 5.45
CA SER A 2 -17.59 5.82 6.85
C SER A 2 -19.01 6.34 7.04
N ILE A 3 -19.66 5.98 8.14
CA ILE A 3 -20.95 6.55 8.57
C ILE A 3 -20.88 8.07 8.66
N ASP A 4 -19.69 8.63 8.87
CA ASP A 4 -19.50 10.08 8.96
C ASP A 4 -19.76 10.80 7.62
N LEU A 5 -19.50 10.14 6.48
CA LEU A 5 -19.81 10.68 5.15
C LEU A 5 -21.33 10.80 4.93
N ILE A 6 -22.10 9.89 5.53
CA ILE A 6 -23.56 9.92 5.46
C ILE A 6 -24.06 11.11 6.29
N LYS A 7 -23.55 11.27 7.52
CA LYS A 7 -23.95 12.36 8.43
C LYS A 7 -23.62 13.76 7.90
N SER A 8 -22.56 13.90 7.12
CA SER A 8 -22.13 15.18 6.53
C SER A 8 -22.79 15.51 5.20
N HIS A 9 -23.69 14.66 4.69
CA HIS A 9 -24.27 14.86 3.36
C HIS A 9 -25.26 16.03 3.35
N ASP A 10 -25.11 16.94 2.39
CA ASP A 10 -25.96 18.14 2.21
C ASP A 10 -27.46 17.86 2.15
N MET A 11 -27.87 16.69 1.64
CA MET A 11 -29.27 16.30 1.59
C MET A 11 -29.87 16.17 2.99
N LEU A 12 -29.14 15.59 3.96
CA LEU A 12 -29.59 15.53 5.37
C LEU A 12 -29.71 16.91 5.99
N GLN A 13 -28.87 17.86 5.56
CA GLN A 13 -28.89 19.24 6.06
C GLN A 13 -30.13 20.01 5.60
N SER A 14 -30.70 19.64 4.46
CA SER A 14 -31.92 20.24 3.90
C SER A 14 -33.24 19.65 4.42
N MET A 15 -33.18 18.53 5.15
CA MET A 15 -34.36 17.85 5.70
C MET A 15 -34.87 18.51 6.97
N MET A 16 -36.16 18.29 7.28
CA MET A 16 -36.72 18.71 8.56
C MET A 16 -36.03 17.98 9.71
N GLU A 17 -35.97 18.64 10.87
CA GLU A 17 -35.28 18.12 12.05
C GLU A 17 -35.78 16.73 12.47
N ALA A 18 -37.10 16.53 12.45
CA ALA A 18 -37.73 15.24 12.79
C ALA A 18 -37.31 14.11 11.84
N GLU A 19 -37.25 14.36 10.53
CA GLU A 19 -36.85 13.35 9.53
C GLU A 19 -35.36 13.00 9.68
N ARG A 20 -34.54 14.00 10.00
CA ARG A 20 -33.11 13.82 10.25
C ARG A 20 -32.86 12.97 11.49
N GLU A 21 -33.59 13.23 12.57
CA GLU A 21 -33.49 12.49 13.82
C GLU A 21 -33.91 11.02 13.64
N GLU A 22 -34.97 10.77 12.87
CA GLU A 22 -35.41 9.42 12.54
C GLU A 22 -34.32 8.64 11.77
N ILE A 23 -33.72 9.27 10.76
CA ILE A 23 -32.62 8.67 9.99
C ILE A 23 -31.42 8.39 10.91
N PHE A 24 -31.08 9.32 11.80
CA PHE A 24 -29.95 9.13 12.71
C PHE A 24 -30.19 7.95 13.66
N CYS A 25 -31.41 7.81 14.20
CA CYS A 25 -31.80 6.68 15.02
C CYS A 25 -31.71 5.36 14.24
N TYR A 26 -32.09 5.36 12.96
CA TYR A 26 -31.96 4.19 12.10
C TYR A 26 -30.49 3.83 11.86
N ILE A 27 -29.64 4.80 11.54
CA ILE A 27 -28.20 4.62 11.36
C ILE A 27 -27.56 4.05 12.63
N GLN A 28 -27.86 4.63 13.80
CA GLN A 28 -27.36 4.13 15.08
C GLN A 28 -27.75 2.68 15.33
N ARG A 29 -29.01 2.34 15.07
CA ARG A 29 -29.52 0.97 15.23
C ARG A 29 -28.84 -0.01 14.28
N VAL A 30 -28.66 0.36 13.01
CA VAL A 30 -27.94 -0.47 12.03
C VAL A 30 -26.48 -0.64 12.44
N ASN A 31 -25.82 0.45 12.84
CA ASN A 31 -24.43 0.44 13.27
C ASN A 31 -24.22 -0.47 14.49
N ALA A 32 -25.07 -0.35 15.51
CA ALA A 32 -25.01 -1.19 16.69
C ALA A 32 -25.12 -2.69 16.37
N ARG A 33 -25.95 -3.07 15.38
CA ARG A 33 -26.03 -4.46 14.91
C ARG A 33 -24.77 -4.87 14.14
N LEU A 34 -24.26 -4.02 13.26
CA LEU A 34 -23.04 -4.31 12.50
C LEU A 34 -21.80 -4.42 13.40
N SER A 35 -21.74 -3.66 14.49
CA SER A 35 -20.68 -3.75 15.51
C SER A 35 -20.67 -5.06 16.30
N THR A 36 -21.65 -5.95 16.12
CA THR A 36 -21.66 -7.27 16.78
C THR A 36 -20.87 -8.33 16.00
N VAL A 37 -20.40 -8.01 14.79
CA VAL A 37 -19.67 -8.94 13.92
C VAL A 37 -18.39 -8.27 13.45
N ASP A 38 -17.26 -8.94 13.66
CA ASP A 38 -15.99 -8.55 13.07
C ASP A 38 -15.83 -9.22 11.69
N LEU A 39 -15.66 -8.40 10.65
CA LEU A 39 -15.37 -8.85 9.30
C LEU A 39 -13.88 -8.66 9.01
N LEU A 40 -13.14 -9.77 8.89
CA LEU A 40 -11.74 -9.77 8.49
C LEU A 40 -11.60 -10.29 7.05
N VAL A 41 -11.01 -9.48 6.18
CA VAL A 41 -10.62 -9.89 4.83
C VAL A 41 -9.13 -10.20 4.87
N HIS A 42 -8.77 -11.42 4.46
CA HIS A 42 -7.38 -11.89 4.42
C HIS A 42 -7.05 -12.37 3.01
N THR A 43 -5.83 -12.07 2.58
CA THR A 43 -5.25 -12.60 1.35
C THR A 43 -4.91 -14.07 1.58
N VAL A 44 -5.67 -14.97 0.96
CA VAL A 44 -5.40 -16.41 0.98
C VAL A 44 -4.23 -16.70 0.06
N ARG A 45 -3.24 -17.44 0.57
CA ARG A 45 -2.03 -17.80 -0.17
C ARG A 45 -1.89 -19.32 -0.23
N ASP A 46 -1.39 -19.81 -1.35
CA ASP A 46 -0.84 -21.16 -1.40
C ASP A 46 0.61 -21.18 -0.90
N ARG A 47 1.18 -22.39 -0.78
CA ARG A 47 2.54 -22.57 -0.28
C ARG A 47 3.59 -21.84 -1.12
N SER A 48 3.44 -21.86 -2.43
CA SER A 48 4.39 -21.24 -3.34
C SER A 48 4.37 -19.71 -3.23
N GLN A 49 3.18 -19.14 -3.02
CA GLN A 49 2.99 -17.71 -2.79
C GLN A 49 3.55 -17.27 -1.43
N GLU A 50 3.41 -18.09 -0.39
CA GLU A 50 4.05 -17.84 0.91
C GLU A 50 5.58 -17.85 0.82
N ASP A 51 6.14 -18.84 0.12
CA ASP A 51 7.60 -18.96 -0.05
C ASP A 51 8.15 -17.78 -0.88
N ALA A 52 7.43 -17.35 -1.92
CA ALA A 52 7.75 -16.17 -2.71
C ALA A 52 7.71 -14.87 -1.87
N LEU A 53 6.67 -14.70 -1.05
CA LEU A 53 6.55 -13.53 -0.16
C LEU A 53 7.66 -13.51 0.89
N SER A 54 8.01 -14.67 1.46
CA SER A 54 9.14 -14.82 2.38
C SER A 54 10.46 -14.41 1.71
N GLN A 55 10.69 -14.85 0.46
CA GLN A 55 11.87 -14.47 -0.30
C GLN A 55 11.94 -12.97 -0.56
N ILE A 56 10.82 -12.33 -0.90
CA ILE A 56 10.75 -10.86 -1.04
C ILE A 56 11.12 -10.16 0.26
N ASN A 57 10.56 -10.60 1.38
CA ASN A 57 10.85 -10.01 2.68
C ASN A 57 12.34 -10.12 3.02
N ALA A 58 12.95 -11.28 2.81
CA ALA A 58 14.38 -11.47 3.01
C ALA A 58 15.23 -10.54 2.11
N LEU A 59 14.84 -10.33 0.85
CA LEU A 59 15.52 -9.41 -0.07
C LEU A 59 15.45 -7.94 0.39
N ILE A 60 14.30 -7.53 0.93
CA ILE A 60 14.12 -6.18 1.50
C ILE A 60 14.92 -6.02 2.78
N ASP A 61 14.89 -7.01 3.66
CA ASP A 61 15.62 -6.97 4.94
C ASP A 61 17.13 -6.92 4.69
N MET A 62 17.64 -7.75 3.77
CA MET A 62 19.04 -7.69 3.35
C MET A 62 19.42 -6.30 2.86
N MET A 63 18.61 -5.66 2.01
CA MET A 63 18.85 -4.29 1.54
C MET A 63 18.95 -3.30 2.70
N ILE A 64 18.06 -3.38 3.70
CA ILE A 64 18.07 -2.49 4.86
C ILE A 64 19.32 -2.73 5.74
N THR A 65 19.75 -3.99 5.87
CA THR A 65 20.92 -4.36 6.69
C THR A 65 22.28 -4.01 6.08
N ILE A 66 22.35 -3.61 4.80
CA ILE A 66 23.61 -3.20 4.15
C ILE A 66 24.28 -2.04 4.90
N GLY A 67 23.49 -1.19 5.57
CA GLY A 67 24.00 -0.09 6.39
C GLY A 67 24.52 1.12 5.61
N ASP A 68 24.80 0.98 4.32
CA ASP A 68 25.11 2.07 3.39
C ASP A 68 23.81 2.65 2.79
N PRO A 69 23.48 3.92 3.10
CA PRO A 69 22.26 4.56 2.58
C PRO A 69 22.22 4.68 1.05
N VAL A 70 23.37 4.86 0.39
CA VAL A 70 23.46 5.04 -1.07
C VAL A 70 23.18 3.71 -1.78
N LEU A 71 23.83 2.63 -1.34
CA LEU A 71 23.61 1.29 -1.89
C LEU A 71 22.19 0.79 -1.61
N SER A 72 21.68 1.05 -0.40
CA SER A 72 20.30 0.70 -0.03
C SER A 72 19.30 1.44 -0.91
N ARG A 73 19.50 2.74 -1.18
CA ARG A 73 18.68 3.52 -2.10
C ARG A 73 18.73 2.96 -3.51
N GLN A 74 19.92 2.65 -4.03
CA GLN A 74 20.07 2.09 -5.36
C GLN A 74 19.34 0.76 -5.51
N ARG A 75 19.47 -0.16 -4.54
CA ARG A 75 18.73 -1.43 -4.56
C ARG A 75 17.22 -1.24 -4.43
N CYS A 76 16.79 -0.32 -3.58
CA CYS A 76 15.37 0.01 -3.45
C CYS A 76 14.79 0.50 -4.78
N GLN A 77 15.57 1.26 -5.57
CA GLN A 77 15.16 1.71 -6.90
C GLN A 77 15.04 0.53 -7.87
N GLN A 78 15.99 -0.41 -7.87
CA GLN A 78 15.93 -1.60 -8.72
C GLN A 78 14.72 -2.49 -8.40
N TYR A 79 14.36 -2.62 -7.10
CA TYR A 79 13.15 -3.34 -6.67
C TYR A 79 11.86 -2.60 -7.06
N LEU A 80 11.84 -1.27 -6.97
CA LEU A 80 10.71 -0.46 -7.45
C LEU A 80 10.51 -0.60 -8.97
N ASN A 81 11.60 -0.64 -9.74
CA ASN A 81 11.55 -0.87 -11.18
C ASN A 81 10.91 -2.24 -11.51
N ALA A 82 11.18 -3.28 -10.69
CA ALA A 82 10.53 -4.58 -10.83
C ALA A 82 9.03 -4.58 -10.49
N CYS A 83 8.54 -3.59 -9.74
CA CYS A 83 7.13 -3.48 -9.34
C CYS A 83 6.26 -2.73 -10.36
N CYS A 84 6.85 -2.11 -11.39
CA CYS A 84 6.11 -1.31 -12.36
C CYS A 84 5.90 -2.08 -13.67
N SER A 85 4.67 -1.99 -14.18
CA SER A 85 4.40 -2.32 -15.58
C SER A 85 4.74 -1.12 -16.46
N ALA A 86 5.00 -1.34 -17.75
CA ALA A 86 5.31 -0.29 -18.72
C ALA A 86 4.26 0.85 -18.77
N ALA A 87 3.03 0.60 -18.32
CA ALA A 87 1.93 1.58 -18.32
C ALA A 87 1.94 2.54 -17.11
N GLU A 88 2.62 2.19 -16.00
CA GLU A 88 2.62 3.00 -14.76
C GLU A 88 3.84 3.94 -14.64
N ALA A 89 4.68 4.00 -15.68
CA ALA A 89 5.88 4.84 -15.71
C ALA A 89 5.59 6.34 -15.80
N SER A 90 4.36 6.73 -16.15
CA SER A 90 3.97 8.14 -16.34
C SER A 90 3.47 8.85 -15.08
N SER A 91 3.26 8.13 -13.96
CA SER A 91 2.67 8.69 -12.73
C SER A 91 3.61 8.70 -11.50
N SER A 92 4.90 8.36 -11.66
CA SER A 92 5.82 8.09 -10.53
C SER A 92 6.62 9.29 -10.01
N TYR A 93 6.39 10.50 -10.53
CA TYR A 93 7.08 11.72 -10.07
C TYR A 93 6.77 12.10 -8.62
N GLU A 94 5.73 11.55 -8.00
CA GLU A 94 5.30 11.91 -6.63
C GLU A 94 6.25 11.40 -5.53
N TYR A 95 7.11 10.41 -5.81
CA TYR A 95 8.05 9.82 -4.83
C TYR A 95 9.53 10.00 -5.18
N GLY A 96 9.87 10.81 -6.18
CA GLY A 96 11.26 10.95 -6.66
C GLY A 96 11.80 9.67 -7.29
N VAL A 97 10.91 8.84 -7.85
CA VAL A 97 11.26 7.60 -8.54
C VAL A 97 11.49 7.95 -10.00
N ASP A 98 12.75 8.14 -10.38
CA ASP A 98 13.13 8.14 -11.80
C ASP A 98 13.03 6.70 -12.32
N MET A 99 11.99 6.42 -13.10
CA MET A 99 11.80 5.11 -13.75
C MET A 99 12.85 4.84 -14.84
N ASP A 100 13.59 5.87 -15.27
CA ASP A 100 14.77 5.75 -16.14
C ASP A 100 16.07 5.47 -15.34
N ALA A 101 16.02 5.44 -14.00
CA ALA A 101 17.19 5.32 -13.13
C ALA A 101 17.64 3.87 -12.88
N GLY A 102 17.88 3.11 -13.94
CA GLY A 102 18.74 1.93 -13.90
C GLY A 102 18.04 0.56 -13.93
N PRO A 103 18.82 -0.52 -13.74
CA PRO A 103 18.41 -1.88 -14.09
C PRO A 103 17.29 -2.43 -13.19
N VAL A 104 16.51 -3.38 -13.73
CA VAL A 104 15.55 -4.18 -12.95
C VAL A 104 16.28 -5.33 -12.26
N ASP A 105 16.03 -5.55 -10.97
CA ASP A 105 16.51 -6.76 -10.30
C ASP A 105 15.64 -7.96 -10.70
N LYS A 106 16.18 -8.84 -11.55
CA LYS A 106 15.48 -10.02 -12.09
C LYS A 106 15.15 -11.06 -11.03
N LYS A 107 15.94 -11.16 -9.97
CA LYS A 107 15.68 -12.10 -8.87
C LYS A 107 14.48 -11.61 -8.05
N PHE A 108 14.45 -10.32 -7.75
CA PHE A 108 13.32 -9.69 -7.08
C PHE A 108 12.06 -9.76 -7.95
N GLU A 109 12.15 -9.43 -9.23
CA GLU A 109 11.04 -9.51 -10.19
C GLU A 109 10.43 -10.92 -10.25
N SER A 110 11.27 -11.96 -10.36
CA SER A 110 10.80 -13.35 -10.39
C SER A 110 10.08 -13.76 -9.11
N ALA A 111 10.58 -13.35 -7.94
CA ALA A 111 9.94 -13.64 -6.66
C ALA A 111 8.62 -12.85 -6.50
N LEU A 112 8.59 -11.60 -6.97
CA LEU A 112 7.43 -10.72 -6.91
C LEU A 112 6.27 -11.27 -7.75
N LEU A 113 6.56 -11.78 -8.95
CA LEU A 113 5.57 -12.41 -9.83
C LEU A 113 4.96 -13.69 -9.24
N GLY A 114 5.68 -14.36 -8.32
CA GLY A 114 5.16 -15.50 -7.55
C GLY A 114 4.22 -15.11 -6.42
N CYS A 115 4.12 -13.83 -6.06
CA CYS A 115 3.23 -13.35 -5.00
C CYS A 115 1.82 -13.05 -5.54
N THR A 116 0.85 -12.91 -4.63
CA THR A 116 -0.51 -12.44 -4.99
C THR A 116 -0.50 -10.99 -5.47
N LEU A 117 -1.51 -10.58 -6.24
CA LEU A 117 -1.63 -9.17 -6.68
C LEU A 117 -1.76 -8.19 -5.51
N ASP A 118 -2.40 -8.61 -4.41
CA ASP A 118 -2.50 -7.78 -3.20
C ASP A 118 -1.13 -7.60 -2.53
N ASP A 119 -0.35 -8.67 -2.44
CA ASP A 119 1.04 -8.61 -1.95
C ASP A 119 1.90 -7.70 -2.83
N GLN A 120 1.84 -7.85 -4.16
CA GLN A 120 2.61 -7.01 -5.08
C GLN A 120 2.32 -5.51 -4.87
N LYS A 121 1.04 -5.14 -4.68
CA LYS A 121 0.62 -3.77 -4.37
C LYS A 121 1.15 -3.30 -3.01
N ASN A 122 1.06 -4.15 -1.98
CA ASN A 122 1.54 -3.81 -0.64
C ASN A 122 3.07 -3.70 -0.57
N ILE A 123 3.80 -4.56 -1.28
CA ILE A 123 5.25 -4.52 -1.44
C ILE A 123 5.67 -3.22 -2.14
N LYS A 124 5.02 -2.85 -3.25
CA LYS A 124 5.28 -1.59 -3.96
C LYS A 124 5.11 -0.38 -3.04
N LYS A 125 4.01 -0.30 -2.28
CA LYS A 125 3.77 0.77 -1.30
C LYS A 125 4.85 0.81 -0.21
N ARG A 126 5.25 -0.35 0.32
CA ARG A 126 6.33 -0.47 1.31
C ARG A 126 7.66 0.07 0.76
N LEU A 127 8.01 -0.29 -0.47
CA LEU A 127 9.23 0.17 -1.13
C LEU A 127 9.19 1.68 -1.43
N GLN A 128 8.05 2.23 -1.85
CA GLN A 128 7.90 3.68 -2.06
C GLN A 128 8.11 4.47 -0.76
N ALA A 129 7.53 3.99 0.35
CA ALA A 129 7.76 4.58 1.67
C ALA A 129 9.25 4.50 2.06
N LEU A 130 9.89 3.33 1.93
CA LEU A 130 11.31 3.13 2.21
C LEU A 130 12.21 4.05 1.38
N MET A 131 11.92 4.21 0.08
CA MET A 131 12.64 5.13 -0.80
C MET A 131 12.57 6.57 -0.28
N GLY A 132 11.39 7.01 0.17
CA GLY A 132 11.22 8.32 0.80
C GLY A 132 12.10 8.52 2.03
N TYR A 133 12.29 7.49 2.85
CA TYR A 133 13.23 7.53 4.00
C TYR A 133 14.70 7.55 3.56
N LEU A 134 15.09 6.69 2.61
CA LEU A 134 16.47 6.59 2.11
C LEU A 134 16.93 7.87 1.41
N ASN A 135 16.04 8.52 0.66
CA ASN A 135 16.31 9.82 0.04
C ASN A 135 16.63 10.88 1.11
N LYS A 136 15.85 10.95 2.19
CA LYS A 136 16.12 11.88 3.31
C LYS A 136 17.45 11.61 4.01
N GLN A 137 17.85 10.34 4.15
CA GLN A 137 19.13 10.00 4.77
C GLN A 137 20.32 10.33 3.87
N THR A 138 20.19 10.09 2.56
CA THR A 138 21.29 10.34 1.62
C THR A 138 21.55 11.83 1.39
N ILE A 139 20.55 12.70 1.55
CA ILE A 139 20.73 14.16 1.45
C ILE A 139 21.45 14.75 2.70
N ARG A 140 21.47 14.02 3.82
CA ARG A 140 22.07 14.47 5.09
C ARG A 140 23.55 14.10 5.28
N ASN A 141 24.10 13.25 4.40
CA ASN A 141 25.53 12.88 4.38
C ASN A 141 26.24 13.64 3.26
#